data_AF-A0A377FJR6-F1
#
_entry.id   AF-A0A377FJR6-F1
#
_cell.length_a   1.000
_cell.length_b   1.000
_cell.length_c   1.000
_cell.angle_alpha   90.00
_cell.angle_beta   90.00
_cell.angle_gamma   90.00
#
_symmetry.space_group_name_H-M   'P 1'
#
loop_
_entity.id
_entity.type
_entity.pdbx_description
1 polymer ?
#
loop_
_entity_poly.entity_id
_entity_poly.type
_entity_poly.pdbx_seq_one_letter_code
_entity_poly.pdbx_strand_id
1 'polypeptide(L)'
;MLQQLVAMNTRLRSAAPDIIAARKSATTTPAQVSRVISDSASAHSVVIKRIAERGENIQVWIDPVVFNDLLNWLNALDEKYALRVTQIDVSAAEKPGMVNVQRLEFGRG
;
A
#
# COMPACT_ATOMS: atom_id res chain seq x y z
N MET A 1 -12.33 11.86 -42.20
CA MET A 1 -11.34 12.29 -41.18
C MET A 1 -11.95 13.27 -40.14
N LEU A 2 -12.54 14.39 -40.55
CA LEU A 2 -13.21 15.35 -39.63
C LEU A 2 -14.32 14.73 -38.76
N GLN A 3 -15.17 13.87 -39.32
CA GLN A 3 -16.24 13.21 -38.56
C GLN A 3 -15.71 12.21 -37.50
N GLN A 4 -14.56 11.58 -37.74
CA GLN A 4 -13.93 10.68 -36.77
C GLN A 4 -13.35 11.46 -35.58
N LEU A 5 -12.79 12.65 -35.82
CA LEU A 5 -12.30 13.52 -34.75
C LEU A 5 -13.44 14.01 -33.85
N VAL A 6 -14.58 14.38 -34.43
CA VAL A 6 -15.77 14.81 -33.68
C VAL A 6 -16.31 13.66 -32.84
N ALA A 7 -16.45 12.48 -33.43
CA ALA A 7 -16.90 11.28 -32.72
C ALA A 7 -15.98 10.91 -31.54
N MET A 8 -14.66 11.05 -31.72
CA MET A 8 -13.69 10.76 -30.66
C MET A 8 -13.76 11.77 -29.50
N ASN A 9 -13.90 13.06 -29.80
CA ASN A 9 -14.07 14.09 -28.77
C ASN A 9 -15.36 13.91 -27.95
N THR A 10 -16.45 13.51 -28.62
CA THR A 10 -17.71 13.21 -27.94
C THR A 10 -17.59 12.01 -27.00
N ARG A 11 -16.89 10.94 -27.44
CA ARG A 11 -16.62 9.76 -26.60
C ARG A 11 -15.76 10.07 -25.38
N LEU A 12 -14.74 10.93 -25.54
CA LEU A 12 -13.89 11.36 -24.42
C LEU A 12 -14.70 12.18 -23.39
N ARG A 13 -15.61 13.04 -23.86
CA ARG A 13 -16.47 13.84 -22.97
C ARG A 13 -17.54 13.00 -22.27
N SER A 14 -18.10 11.98 -22.92
CA SER A 14 -19.09 11.10 -22.31
C SER A 14 -18.49 10.11 -21.31
N ALA A 15 -17.22 9.73 -21.47
CA ALA A 15 -16.51 8.84 -20.54
C ALA A 15 -15.94 9.56 -19.31
N ALA A 16 -15.86 10.89 -19.33
CA ALA A 16 -15.36 11.69 -18.20
C ALA A 16 -16.08 11.42 -16.86
N PRO A 17 -17.43 11.40 -16.77
CA PRO A 17 -18.12 11.08 -15.53
C PRO A 17 -17.82 9.66 -15.01
N ASP A 18 -17.68 8.66 -15.89
CA ASP A 18 -17.32 7.30 -15.50
C ASP A 18 -15.88 7.20 -14.99
N ILE A 19 -14.94 7.96 -15.60
CA ILE A 19 -13.56 8.07 -15.13
C ILE A 19 -13.51 8.79 -13.77
N ILE A 20 -14.32 9.84 -13.58
CA ILE A 20 -14.42 10.57 -12.31
C ILE A 20 -15.08 9.69 -11.24
N ALA A 21 -16.11 8.92 -11.60
CA ALA A 21 -16.77 7.97 -10.72
C ALA A 21 -15.84 6.81 -10.35
N ALA A 22 -15.09 6.26 -11.32
CA ALA A 22 -14.08 5.23 -11.07
C ALA A 22 -12.93 5.74 -10.20
N ARG A 23 -12.54 7.02 -10.33
CA ARG A 23 -11.55 7.68 -9.43
C ARG A 23 -12.11 7.97 -8.04
N LYS A 24 -13.39 8.34 -7.91
CA LYS A 24 -14.07 8.48 -6.62
C LYS A 24 -14.31 7.13 -5.93
N SER A 25 -14.49 6.07 -6.72
CA SER A 25 -14.55 4.68 -6.28
C SER A 25 -13.15 4.04 -6.16
N ALA A 26 -12.08 4.75 -6.51
CA ALA A 26 -10.69 4.30 -6.35
C ALA A 26 -10.21 4.41 -4.90
N THR A 27 -11.12 4.29 -3.94
CA THR A 27 -10.76 3.82 -2.61
C THR A 27 -10.21 2.41 -2.81
N THR A 28 -8.89 2.27 -2.79
CA THR A 28 -8.20 0.98 -2.88
C THR A 28 -8.91 0.01 -1.95
N THR A 29 -9.44 -1.10 -2.47
CA THR A 29 -10.19 -2.02 -1.61
C THR A 29 -9.26 -2.58 -0.54
N PRO A 30 -9.74 -2.97 0.64
CA PRO A 30 -8.88 -3.57 1.66
C PRO A 30 -8.05 -4.77 1.15
N ALA A 31 -8.63 -5.55 0.22
CA ALA A 31 -7.95 -6.62 -0.50
C ALA A 31 -6.79 -6.11 -1.39
N GLN A 32 -6.97 -5.00 -2.10
CA GLN A 32 -5.90 -4.38 -2.87
C GLN A 32 -4.78 -3.84 -1.97
N VAL A 33 -5.12 -3.25 -0.82
CA VAL A 33 -4.11 -2.77 0.14
C VAL A 33 -3.32 -3.94 0.72
N SER A 34 -4.00 -5.01 1.13
CA SER A 34 -3.34 -6.22 1.63
C SER A 34 -2.39 -6.84 0.60
N ARG A 35 -2.78 -6.80 -0.69
CA ARG A 35 -1.91 -7.23 -1.80
C ARG A 35 -0.69 -6.32 -1.95
N VAL A 36 -0.87 -4.99 -1.95
CA VAL A 36 0.25 -4.03 -2.02
C VAL A 36 1.24 -4.24 -0.87
N ILE A 37 0.75 -4.42 0.36
CA ILE A 37 1.57 -4.71 1.53
C ILE A 37 2.35 -6.01 1.32
N SER A 38 1.69 -7.08 0.86
CA SER A 38 2.34 -8.38 0.63
C SER A 38 3.39 -8.34 -0.47
N ASP A 39 3.05 -7.76 -1.62
CA ASP A 39 3.93 -7.70 -2.79
C ASP A 39 5.18 -6.83 -2.50
N SER A 40 4.97 -5.68 -1.85
CA SER A 40 6.08 -4.80 -1.46
C SER A 40 6.95 -5.41 -0.38
N ALA A 41 6.39 -6.14 0.59
CA ALA A 41 7.15 -6.81 1.65
C ALA A 41 8.10 -7.85 1.06
N SER A 42 7.58 -8.69 0.17
CA SER A 42 8.37 -9.69 -0.56
C SER A 42 9.52 -9.05 -1.35
N ALA A 43 9.26 -7.94 -2.03
CA ALA A 43 10.29 -7.20 -2.78
C ALA A 43 11.41 -6.60 -1.90
N HIS A 44 11.16 -6.44 -0.60
CA HIS A 44 12.10 -5.87 0.37
C HIS A 44 12.55 -6.89 1.42
N SER A 45 12.43 -8.20 1.15
CA SER A 45 12.88 -9.25 2.08
C SER A 45 12.21 -9.20 3.46
N VAL A 46 11.00 -8.64 3.53
CA VAL A 46 10.14 -8.63 4.71
C VAL A 46 9.17 -9.81 4.60
N VAL A 47 9.19 -10.70 5.60
CA VAL A 47 8.28 -11.86 5.63
C VAL A 47 7.06 -11.52 6.47
N ILE A 48 5.88 -11.53 5.84
CA ILE A 48 4.60 -11.29 6.51
C ILE A 48 4.08 -12.58 7.13
N LYS A 49 3.75 -12.52 8.43
CA LYS A 49 3.03 -13.58 9.15
C LYS A 49 1.54 -13.47 9.00
N ARG A 50 1.02 -12.24 9.09
CA ARG A 50 -0.41 -11.97 9.08
C ARG A 50 -0.70 -10.53 8.70
N ILE A 51 -1.83 -10.33 8.05
CA ILE A 51 -2.46 -9.02 7.84
C ILE A 51 -3.87 -9.12 8.41
N ALA A 52 -4.31 -8.08 9.13
CA ALA A 52 -5.66 -7.97 9.62
C ALA A 52 -6.17 -6.53 9.49
N GLU A 53 -7.42 -6.37 9.10
CA GLU A 53 -8.10 -5.08 9.08
C GLU A 53 -8.59 -4.73 10.49
N ARG A 54 -8.34 -3.50 10.94
CA ARG A 54 -8.81 -2.95 12.21
C ARG A 54 -9.45 -1.59 11.98
N GLY A 55 -10.76 -1.59 11.71
CA GLY A 55 -11.49 -0.37 11.38
C GLY A 55 -10.93 0.22 10.08
N GLU A 56 -10.38 1.43 10.15
CA GLU A 56 -9.77 2.11 9.00
C GLU A 56 -8.27 1.80 8.81
N ASN A 57 -7.65 1.15 9.80
CA ASN A 57 -6.23 0.78 9.78
C ASN A 57 -6.03 -0.69 9.40
N ILE A 58 -4.80 -1.01 8.98
CA ILE A 58 -4.37 -2.36 8.69
C ILE A 58 -3.23 -2.73 9.62
N GLN A 59 -3.42 -3.79 10.39
CA GLN A 59 -2.40 -4.34 11.27
C GLN A 59 -1.62 -5.45 10.57
N VAL A 60 -0.30 -5.40 10.66
CA VAL A 60 0.61 -6.35 10.01
C VAL A 60 1.56 -6.94 11.04
N TRP A 61 1.75 -8.25 10.97
CA TRP A 61 2.75 -8.98 11.75
C TRP A 61 3.79 -9.51 10.79
N ILE A 62 5.07 -9.34 11.14
CA ILE A 62 6.20 -9.79 10.32
C ILE A 62 7.15 -10.67 11.15
N ASP A 63 8.00 -11.42 10.47
CA ASP A 63 9.18 -12.04 11.10
C ASP A 63 10.24 -10.99 11.48
N PRO A 64 11.20 -11.36 12.35
CA PRO A 64 12.37 -10.52 12.58
C PRO A 64 13.05 -10.19 11.25
N VAL A 65 13.40 -8.92 11.07
CA VAL A 65 13.86 -8.39 9.78
C VAL A 65 15.11 -7.54 9.96
N VAL A 66 15.93 -7.42 8.92
CA VAL A 66 17.05 -6.48 8.90
C VAL A 66 16.50 -5.06 8.99
N PHE A 67 17.07 -4.23 9.87
CA PHE A 67 16.56 -2.88 10.14
C PHE A 67 16.46 -2.02 8.87
N ASN A 68 17.45 -2.08 7.99
CA ASN A 68 17.46 -1.31 6.75
C ASN A 68 16.38 -1.79 5.76
N ASP A 69 16.13 -3.10 5.70
CA ASP A 69 15.08 -3.67 4.85
C ASP A 69 13.69 -3.22 5.30
N LEU A 70 13.47 -3.19 6.63
CA LEU A 70 12.26 -2.59 7.21
C LEU A 70 12.11 -1.13 6.79
N LEU A 71 13.14 -0.30 6.96
CA LEU A 71 13.07 1.12 6.59
C LEU A 71 12.77 1.33 5.10
N ASN A 72 13.45 0.60 4.23
CA ASN A 72 13.24 0.68 2.79
C ASN A 72 11.82 0.28 2.40
N TRP A 73 11.30 -0.78 3.02
CA TRP A 73 9.93 -1.23 2.80
C TRP A 73 8.89 -0.20 3.25
N LEU A 74 9.03 0.35 4.47
CA LEU A 74 8.12 1.36 4.99
C LEU A 74 8.15 2.64 4.13
N ASN A 75 9.33 3.04 3.65
CA ASN A 75 9.47 4.19 2.74
C ASN A 75 8.78 3.94 1.40
N ALA A 76 8.95 2.73 0.83
CA ALA A 76 8.28 2.36 -0.42
C ALA A 76 6.74 2.35 -0.28
N LEU A 77 6.22 1.94 0.88
CA LEU A 77 4.78 1.97 1.19
C LEU A 77 4.23 3.40 1.23
N ASP A 78 4.93 4.33 1.86
CA ASP A 78 4.50 5.74 1.92
C ASP A 78 4.60 6.40 0.54
N GLU A 79 5.77 6.38 -0.09
CA GLU A 79 6.04 7.12 -1.33
C GLU A 79 5.21 6.64 -2.53
N LYS A 80 5.00 5.33 -2.67
CA LYS A 80 4.39 4.76 -3.89
C LYS A 80 2.91 4.46 -3.72
N TYR A 81 2.45 4.25 -2.48
CA TYR A 81 1.11 3.73 -2.21
C TYR A 81 0.32 4.56 -1.20
N ALA A 82 0.90 5.65 -0.67
CA ALA A 82 0.29 6.50 0.36
C ALA A 82 -0.18 5.70 1.60
N LEU A 83 0.53 4.62 1.92
CA LEU A 83 0.30 3.79 3.09
C LEU A 83 1.28 4.20 4.18
N ARG A 84 0.78 4.92 5.17
CA ARG A 84 1.60 5.51 6.23
C ARG A 84 1.56 4.66 7.48
N VAL A 85 2.70 4.56 8.15
CA VAL A 85 2.77 3.95 9.48
C VAL A 85 2.02 4.83 10.47
N THR A 86 0.92 4.32 11.02
CA THR A 86 0.16 4.99 12.09
C THR A 86 0.65 4.58 13.46
N GLN A 87 1.14 3.34 13.59
CA GLN A 87 1.74 2.84 14.81
C GLN A 87 2.83 1.82 14.51
N ILE A 88 3.96 1.92 15.20
CA ILE A 88 5.02 0.92 15.13
C ILE A 88 5.69 0.75 16.49
N ASP A 89 5.97 -0.49 16.85
CA ASP A 89 6.73 -0.88 18.03
C ASP A 89 7.87 -1.81 17.60
N VAL A 90 9.11 -1.35 17.78
CA VAL A 90 10.33 -2.01 17.31
C VAL A 90 11.27 -2.23 18.48
N SER A 91 11.80 -3.44 18.61
CA SER A 91 12.84 -3.79 19.57
C SER A 91 14.00 -4.49 18.87
N ALA A 92 15.19 -4.46 19.48
CA ALA A 92 16.31 -5.25 18.99
C ALA A 92 15.95 -6.76 18.94
N ALA A 93 16.40 -7.45 17.91
CA ALA A 93 16.38 -8.91 17.86
C ALA A 93 17.70 -9.49 18.39
N GLU A 94 17.78 -10.82 18.49
CA GLU A 94 18.96 -11.52 19.00
C GLU A 94 20.22 -11.27 18.15
N LYS A 95 20.05 -11.12 16.83
CA LYS A 95 21.14 -10.91 15.88
C LYS A 95 21.39 -9.42 15.66
N PRO A 96 22.65 -8.95 15.72
CA PRO A 96 22.99 -7.57 15.40
C PRO A 96 22.45 -7.15 14.02
N GLY A 97 21.86 -5.97 13.94
CA GLY A 97 21.27 -5.43 12.71
C GLY A 97 19.86 -5.93 12.39
N MET A 98 19.32 -6.90 13.15
CA MET A 98 17.93 -7.34 13.04
C MET A 98 17.05 -6.73 14.14
N VAL A 99 15.77 -6.55 13.80
CA VAL A 99 14.76 -6.02 14.71
C VAL A 99 13.52 -6.90 14.74
N ASN A 100 12.87 -6.93 15.90
CA ASN A 100 11.53 -7.47 16.08
C ASN A 100 10.53 -6.33 15.95
N VAL A 101 9.41 -6.57 15.25
CA VAL A 101 8.30 -5.62 15.15
C VAL A 101 7.10 -6.20 15.90
N GLN A 102 6.83 -5.66 17.08
CA GLN A 102 5.78 -6.15 17.98
C GLN A 102 4.39 -5.67 17.53
N ARG A 103 4.35 -4.48 16.93
CA ARG A 103 3.17 -3.90 16.34
C ARG A 103 3.55 -3.09 15.12
N LEU A 104 2.79 -3.25 14.05
CA LEU A 104 2.86 -2.42 12.86
C LEU A 104 1.44 -2.20 12.35
N GLU A 105 1.05 -0.94 12.25
CA GLU A 105 -0.23 -0.51 11.73
C GLU A 105 -0.05 0.54 10.66
N PHE A 106 -0.82 0.39 9.59
CA PHE A 106 -0.86 1.31 8.47
C PHE A 106 -2.23 1.98 8.38
N GLY A 107 -2.21 3.27 8.10
CA GLY A 107 -3.36 4.05 7.70
C GLY A 107 -3.20 4.56 6.28
N ARG A 108 -4.29 5.03 5.69
CA ARG A 108 -4.26 5.73 4.41
C ARG A 108 -3.93 7.20 4.64
N GLY A 109 -2.96 7.73 3.90
CA GLY A 109 -2.59 9.15 3.89
C GLY A 109 -3.48 10.01 3.00
#